data_AF-A0A349C0B1-F1
#
_entry.id   AF-A0A349C0B1-F1
#
_cell.length_a   1.000
_cell.length_b   1.000
_cell.length_c   1.000
_cell.angle_alpha   90.00
_cell.angle_beta   90.00
_cell.angle_gamma   90.00
#
_symmetry.space_group_name_H-M   'P 1'
#
loop_
_entity.id
_entity.type
_entity.pdbx_description
1 polymer ?
#
loop_
_entity_poly.entity_id
_entity_poly.type
_entity_poly.pdbx_seq_one_letter_code
_entity_poly.pdbx_strand_id
1 'polypeptide(L)' 'MIYLQLFLAFFKTGLFAVGGGLATLPFLYEISDTYHWFSHGDIADMIAISESTPGAIGINMSTYAGYIT' A
#
# COMPACT_ATOMS: atom_id res chain seq x y z
N MET A 1 -0.35 -3.08 18.49
CA MET A 1 -1.53 -2.31 18.03
C MET A 1 -1.46 -2.21 16.51
N ILE A 2 -1.91 -3.25 15.80
CA ILE A 2 -1.78 -3.35 14.34
C ILE A 2 -2.44 -2.18 13.60
N TYR A 3 -3.62 -1.74 14.05
CA TYR A 3 -4.32 -0.59 13.47
C TYR A 3 -3.52 0.72 13.50
N LEU A 4 -2.73 0.93 14.57
CA LEU A 4 -1.89 2.12 14.69
C LEU A 4 -0.68 2.02 13.74
N GLN A 5 -0.12 0.83 13.56
CA GLN A 5 0.98 0.60 12.62
C GLN A 5 0.52 0.81 11.18
N LEU A 6 -0.63 0.21 10.80
CA LEU A 6 -1.25 0.41 9.49
C LEU A 6 -1.51 1.91 9.25
N PHE A 7 -2.15 2.59 10.21
CA PHE A 7 -2.40 4.02 10.12
C PHE A 7 -1.11 4.81 9.89
N LEU A 8 -0.07 4.61 10.71
CA LEU A 8 1.19 5.36 10.59
C LEU A 8 1.95 5.06 9.29
N ALA A 9 1.98 3.81 8.85
CA ALA A 9 2.65 3.39 7.62
C ALA A 9 2.00 4.04 6.39
N PHE A 10 0.66 3.96 6.29
CA PHE A 10 -0.08 4.55 5.17
C PHE A 10 -0.19 6.07 5.28
N PHE A 11 -0.18 6.65 6.49
CA PHE A 11 -0.10 8.10 6.69
C PHE A 11 1.24 8.66 6.21
N LYS A 12 2.37 8.02 6.55
CA LYS A 12 3.70 8.36 6.00
C LYS A 12 3.69 8.25 4.48
N THR A 13 3.18 7.16 3.93
CA THR A 13 3.08 6.96 2.48
C THR A 13 2.28 8.08 1.82
N GLY A 14 1.12 8.45 2.37
CA GLY A 14 0.28 9.53 1.84
C GLY A 14 0.93 10.92 1.90
N LEU A 15 1.78 11.19 2.89
CA LEU A 15 2.52 12.46 2.98
C LEU A 15 3.63 12.59 1.94
N PHE A 16 4.29 11.48 1.59
CA PHE A 16 5.52 11.51 0.79
C PHE A 16 5.38 10.91 -0.62
N ALA A 17 4.28 10.23 -0.94
CA ALA A 17 3.99 9.72 -2.29
C ALA A 17 3.51 10.83 -3.24
N VAL A 18 4.33 11.85 -3.43
CA VAL A 18 4.08 12.96 -4.37
C VAL A 18 4.47 12.51 -5.77
N GLY A 19 3.47 12.31 -6.65
CA GLY A 19 3.69 11.81 -8.01
C GLY A 19 2.62 10.85 -8.54
N GLY A 20 1.54 10.62 -7.79
CA GLY A 20 0.41 9.77 -8.19
C GLY A 20 0.50 8.35 -7.64
N GLY A 21 -0.32 7.43 -8.18
CA GLY A 21 -0.44 6.07 -7.68
C GLY A 21 0.87 5.29 -7.64
N LEU A 22 1.67 5.36 -8.70
CA LEU A 22 2.93 4.63 -8.82
C LEU A 22 4.02 5.16 -7.87
N ALA A 23 3.93 6.41 -7.42
CA ALA A 23 4.86 6.97 -6.42
C ALA A 23 4.73 6.27 -5.05
N THR A 24 3.66 5.50 -4.82
CA THR A 24 3.46 4.72 -3.59
C THR A 24 4.24 3.41 -3.56
N LEU A 25 4.73 2.91 -4.71
CA LEU A 25 5.36 1.59 -4.80
C LEU A 25 6.61 1.43 -3.91
N PRO A 26 7.57 2.38 -3.88
CA PRO A 26 8.74 2.24 -3.02
C PRO A 26 8.38 2.10 -1.54
N PHE A 27 7.34 2.80 -1.09
CA PHE A 27 6.84 2.70 0.29
C PHE A 27 6.18 1.35 0.58
N LEU A 28 5.47 0.76 -0.40
CA LEU A 28 4.86 -0.56 -0.24
C LEU A 28 5.91 -1.68 -0.13
N TYR A 29 6.97 -1.61 -0.94
CA TYR A 29 8.10 -2.53 -0.78
C TYR A 29 8.78 -2.36 0.59
N GLU A 30 9.00 -1.12 1.05
CA GLU A 30 9.53 -0.83 2.39
C GLU A 30 8.62 -1.40 3.50
N ILE A 31 7.30 -1.26 3.37
CA ILE A 31 6.31 -1.81 4.31
C ILE A 31 6.34 -3.35 4.31
N SER A 32 6.41 -3.98 3.13
CA SER A 32 6.55 -5.43 2.98
C SER A 32 7.82 -5.95 3.66
N ASP A 33 8.95 -5.27 3.47
CA ASP A 33 10.24 -5.66 4.07
C ASP A 33 10.27 -5.42 5.58
N THR A 34 9.61 -4.36 6.07
CA THR A 34 9.64 -3.97 7.49
C THR A 34 8.65 -4.75 8.33
N TYR A 35 7.43 -4.95 7.82
CA TYR A 35 6.31 -5.52 8.59
C TYR A 35 5.90 -6.92 8.15
N HIS A 36 6.34 -7.36 6.96
CA HIS A 36 6.02 -8.68 6.40
C HIS A 36 4.51 -8.98 6.30
N TRP A 37 3.68 -7.94 6.16
CA TRP A 37 2.23 -8.09 6.00
C TRP A 37 1.83 -8.70 4.65
N PHE A 38 2.66 -8.52 3.64
CA PHE A 38 2.48 -9.03 2.28
C PHE A 38 3.85 -9.19 1.62
N SER A 39 3.93 -10.03 0.60
CA SER A 39 5.15 -10.29 -0.17
C SER A 39 5.30 -9.31 -1.34
N HIS A 40 6.49 -9.31 -1.95
CA HIS A 40 6.73 -8.53 -3.18
C HIS A 40 5.87 -9.02 -4.35
N GLY A 41 5.52 -10.31 -4.38
CA GLY A 41 4.60 -10.86 -5.38
C GLY A 41 3.19 -10.30 -5.22
N ASP A 42 2.72 -10.20 -3.97
CA ASP A 42 1.39 -9.67 -3.66
C ASP A 42 1.25 -8.20 -4.08
N ILE A 43 2.34 -7.43 -4.10
CA ILE A 43 2.31 -6.04 -4.57
C ILE A 43 1.89 -5.97 -6.05
N ALA A 44 2.29 -6.92 -6.89
CA ALA A 44 1.85 -6.95 -8.29
C ALA A 44 0.34 -7.21 -8.42
N ASP A 45 -0.19 -8.14 -7.64
CA ASP A 45 -1.62 -8.45 -7.60
C ASP A 45 -2.43 -7.27 -7.05
N MET A 46 -1.91 -6.61 -6.01
CA MET A 46 -2.48 -5.40 -5.44
C MET A 46 -2.59 -4.28 -6.49
N ILE A 47 -1.55 -4.08 -7.32
CA ILE A 47 -1.57 -3.07 -8.40
C ILE A 47 -2.65 -3.43 -9.42
N ALA A 48 -2.67 -4.68 -9.89
CA ALA A 48 -3.63 -5.14 -10.89
C ALA A 48 -5.08 -4.91 -10.42
N ILE A 49 -5.37 -5.23 -9.15
CA ILE A 49 -6.69 -5.03 -8.55
C ILE A 49 -6.98 -3.54 -8.36
N SER A 50 -6.00 -2.75 -7.91
CA SER A 50 -6.16 -1.31 -7.66
C SER A 50 -6.38 -0.49 -8.93
N GLU A 51 -5.79 -0.90 -10.05
CA GLU A 51 -6.01 -0.31 -11.38
C GLU A 51 -7.34 -0.76 -12.01
N SER A 52 -7.82 -1.98 -11.68
CA SER A 52 -9.12 -2.47 -12.15
C SER A 52 -10.32 -1.83 -11.45
N THR A 53 -10.09 -1.23 -10.28
CA THR A 53 -11.14 -0.63 -9.44
C THR A 53 -11.18 0.89 -9.63
N PRO A 54 -12.36 1.52 -9.74
CA PRO A 54 -12.45 2.97 -9.85
C PRO A 54 -11.88 3.65 -8.59
N GLY A 55 -11.01 4.65 -8.77
CA GLY A 55 -10.49 5.44 -7.65
C GLY A 55 -9.00 5.75 -7.77
N ALA A 56 -8.42 6.29 -6.70
CA ALA A 56 -6.99 6.52 -6.63
C ALA A 56 -6.27 5.23 -6.21
N ILE A 57 -5.31 4.79 -7.03
CA ILE A 57 -4.53 3.55 -6.80
C ILE A 57 -4.01 3.47 -5.35
N GLY A 58 -3.42 4.55 -4.82
CA GLY A 58 -2.90 4.54 -3.44
C GLY A 58 -3.96 4.23 -2.37
N ILE A 59 -5.20 4.68 -2.56
CA ILE A 59 -6.32 4.38 -1.65
C ILE A 59 -6.71 2.91 -1.78
N ASN A 60 -6.85 2.41 -3.01
CA ASN A 60 -7.21 1.02 -3.27
C ASN A 60 -6.13 0.06 -2.73
N MET A 61 -4.85 0.39 -2.92
CA MET A 61 -3.71 -0.35 -2.36
C MET A 61 -3.75 -0.40 -0.84
N SER A 62 -4.05 0.72 -0.16
CA SER A 62 -4.17 0.75 1.31
C SER A 62 -5.33 -0.10 1.82
N THR A 63 -6.43 -0.16 1.07
CA THR A 63 -7.59 -0.99 1.41
C THR A 63 -7.26 -2.46 1.27
N TYR A 64 -6.59 -2.84 0.17
CA TYR A 64 -6.15 -4.21 -0.05
C TYR A 64 -5.13 -4.65 1.00
N ALA A 65 -4.15 -3.80 1.32
CA ALA A 65 -3.18 -4.07 2.38
C ALA A 65 -3.87 -4.34 3.71
N GLY A 66 -4.87 -3.54 4.09
CA GLY A 66 -5.66 -3.76 5.30
C GLY A 66 -6.56 -5.01 5.26
N TYR A 67 -6.87 -5.55 4.08
CA TYR A 67 -7.63 -6.79 3.93
C TYR A 67 -6.75 -8.04 4.10
N ILE A 68 -5.50 -7.99 3.63
CA ILE A 68 -4.55 -9.12 3.70
C ILE A 68 -3.72 -9.17 4.98
N THR A 69 -3.58 -8.03 5.67
CA THR A 69 -2.85 -7.91 6.96
C THR A 69 -3.71 -8.41 8.12
#